data_AF-A0AAU0M6D9-F1
#
_entry.id   AF-A0AAU0M6D9-F1
#
_cell.length_a   1.000
_cell.length_b   1.000
_cell.length_c   1.000
_cell.angle_alpha   90.00
_cell.angle_beta   90.00
_cell.angle_gamma   90.00
#
_symmetry.space_group_name_H-M   'P 1'
#
loop_
_entity.id
_entity.type
_entity.pdbx_description
1 polymer ?
#
loop_
_entity_poly.entity_id
_entity_poly.type
_entity_poly.pdbx_seq_one_letter_code
_entity_poly.pdbx_strand_id
1 'polypeptide(L)'
;MSTLQERLDVWRRTKNWVALGNLGEQVTMRLLESLDYTVLGTQDDYVGMVPDVLGEGVRAHPEDFLVIGPDSRLMTVNSKASASPRTCRFTANGDLTTPRLAHGQGTTAYSTLRGNLVSPLDGNTYAQVVKVDLVHLKAQIFEIDEVGKLSAVGTTPYDIDHLVVDVLAEHPADMPPPSVR
;
A
#
# COMPACT_ATOMS: atom_id res chain seq x y z
N MET A 1 14.84 -4.69 -23.09
CA MET A 1 13.92 -4.07 -22.11
C MET A 1 14.76 -3.22 -21.19
N SER A 2 14.31 -2.02 -20.82
CA SER A 2 15.04 -1.18 -19.86
C SER A 2 15.13 -1.88 -18.50
N THR A 3 16.25 -1.79 -17.81
CA THR A 3 16.37 -2.32 -16.45
C THR A 3 15.42 -1.59 -15.48
N LEU A 4 15.08 -2.20 -14.34
CA LEU A 4 14.28 -1.53 -13.30
C LEU A 4 14.93 -0.20 -12.89
N GLN A 5 16.25 -0.20 -12.71
CA GLN A 5 17.01 0.99 -12.32
C GLN A 5 16.85 2.13 -13.34
N GLU A 6 16.92 1.81 -14.65
CA GLU A 6 16.68 2.80 -15.71
C GLU A 6 15.27 3.38 -15.65
N ARG A 7 14.24 2.55 -15.42
CA ARG A 7 12.86 3.03 -15.27
C ARG A 7 12.70 3.93 -14.06
N LEU A 8 13.22 3.52 -12.90
CA LEU A 8 13.17 4.32 -11.67
C LEU A 8 13.89 5.66 -11.85
N ASP A 9 15.05 5.67 -12.49
CA ASP A 9 15.80 6.91 -12.73
C ASP A 9 15.06 7.84 -13.70
N VAL A 10 14.45 7.29 -14.76
CA VAL A 10 13.60 8.07 -15.67
C VAL A 10 12.40 8.65 -14.92
N TRP A 11 11.65 7.84 -14.17
CA TRP A 11 10.47 8.30 -13.43
C TRP A 11 10.82 9.33 -12.37
N ARG A 12 11.92 9.15 -11.64
CA ARG A 12 12.38 10.14 -10.64
C ARG A 12 12.78 11.45 -11.31
N ARG A 13 13.52 11.40 -12.43
CA ARG A 13 13.95 12.59 -13.17
C ARG A 13 12.77 13.36 -13.77
N THR A 14 11.77 12.64 -14.30
CA THR A 14 10.55 13.23 -14.87
C THR A 14 9.47 13.51 -13.84
N LYS A 15 9.71 13.19 -12.55
CA LYS A 15 8.73 13.29 -11.46
C LYS A 15 7.44 12.53 -11.73
N ASN A 16 7.54 11.38 -12.41
CA ASN A 16 6.43 10.47 -12.62
C ASN A 16 6.16 9.65 -11.35
N TRP A 17 5.63 10.32 -10.32
CA TRP A 17 5.30 9.70 -9.04
C TRP A 17 4.10 8.76 -9.14
N VAL A 18 3.25 8.94 -10.15
CA VAL A 18 2.11 8.06 -10.43
C VAL A 18 2.60 6.67 -10.84
N ALA A 19 3.51 6.57 -11.81
CA ALA A 19 4.07 5.27 -12.20
C ALA A 19 4.80 4.57 -11.05
N LEU A 20 5.48 5.33 -10.19
CA LEU A 20 6.15 4.79 -9.00
C LEU A 20 5.12 4.26 -7.97
N GLY A 21 4.05 5.02 -7.73
CA GLY A 21 2.94 4.62 -6.87
C GLY A 21 2.26 3.35 -7.38
N ASN A 22 1.88 3.34 -8.66
CA ASN A 22 1.24 2.21 -9.33
C ASN A 22 2.12 0.94 -9.28
N LEU A 23 3.43 1.04 -9.52
CA LEU A 23 4.34 -0.09 -9.33
C LEU A 23 4.32 -0.59 -7.88
N GLY A 24 4.35 0.33 -6.91
CA GLY A 24 4.21 0.04 -5.49
C GLY A 24 2.96 -0.73 -5.14
N GLU A 25 1.82 -0.26 -5.62
CA GLU A 25 0.52 -0.86 -5.41
C GLU A 25 0.41 -2.24 -6.08
N GLN A 26 0.87 -2.39 -7.32
CA GLN A 26 0.91 -3.67 -8.03
C GLN A 26 1.76 -4.73 -7.30
N VAL A 27 2.92 -4.32 -6.77
CA VAL A 27 3.77 -5.19 -5.93
C VAL A 27 3.09 -5.50 -4.60
N THR A 28 2.42 -4.51 -4.00
CA THR A 28 1.71 -4.67 -2.72
C THR A 28 0.58 -5.69 -2.85
N MET A 29 -0.23 -5.61 -3.90
CA MET A 29 -1.31 -6.56 -4.17
C MET A 29 -0.79 -8.00 -4.23
N ARG A 30 0.24 -8.25 -5.04
CA ARG A 30 0.84 -9.59 -5.17
C ARG A 30 1.52 -10.06 -3.87
N LEU A 31 2.13 -9.15 -3.12
CA LEU A 31 2.70 -9.48 -1.81
C LEU A 31 1.61 -9.90 -0.83
N LEU A 32 0.51 -9.15 -0.73
CA LEU A 32 -0.61 -9.47 0.14
C LEU A 32 -1.20 -10.84 -0.20
N GLU A 33 -1.45 -11.12 -1.47
CA GLU A 33 -1.91 -12.44 -1.94
C GLU A 33 -0.95 -13.57 -1.57
N SER A 34 0.37 -13.34 -1.70
CA SER A 34 1.40 -14.32 -1.31
C SER A 34 1.47 -14.58 0.20
N LEU A 35 0.86 -13.72 1.02
CA LEU A 35 0.78 -13.79 2.47
C LEU A 35 -0.60 -14.22 2.97
N ASP A 36 -1.39 -14.86 2.11
CA ASP A 36 -2.74 -15.35 2.39
C ASP A 36 -3.77 -14.24 2.71
N TYR A 37 -3.54 -13.01 2.25
CA TYR A 37 -4.58 -11.98 2.25
C TYR A 37 -5.50 -12.18 1.04
N THR A 38 -6.79 -11.97 1.24
CA THR A 38 -7.76 -11.89 0.14
C THR A 38 -8.02 -10.43 -0.19
N VAL A 39 -7.59 -9.97 -1.37
CA VAL A 39 -7.86 -8.61 -1.85
C VAL A 39 -9.30 -8.53 -2.37
N LEU A 40 -10.13 -7.69 -1.76
CA LEU A 40 -11.54 -7.52 -2.11
C LEU A 40 -11.76 -6.43 -3.16
N GLY A 41 -10.89 -5.43 -3.21
CA GLY A 41 -10.90 -4.37 -4.22
C GLY A 41 -9.77 -3.38 -4.00
N THR A 42 -9.43 -2.64 -5.06
CA THR A 42 -8.43 -1.56 -5.04
C THR A 42 -9.11 -0.20 -4.98
N GLN A 43 -8.34 0.87 -4.75
CA GLN A 43 -8.88 2.24 -4.73
C GLN A 43 -9.75 2.54 -5.97
N ASP A 44 -9.30 2.14 -7.16
CA ASP A 44 -9.97 2.41 -8.43
C ASP A 44 -11.32 1.68 -8.56
N ASP A 45 -11.48 0.52 -7.92
CA ASP A 45 -12.76 -0.20 -7.87
C ASP A 45 -13.82 0.58 -7.07
N TYR A 46 -13.39 1.45 -6.15
CA TYR A 46 -14.25 2.21 -5.24
C TYR A 46 -14.38 3.70 -5.57
N VAL A 47 -13.71 4.18 -6.63
CA VAL A 47 -13.79 5.60 -7.04
C VAL A 47 -15.24 5.97 -7.35
N GLY A 48 -15.73 7.02 -6.69
CA GLY A 48 -17.10 7.51 -6.86
C GLY A 48 -18.15 6.81 -5.99
N MET A 49 -17.84 5.64 -5.41
CA MET A 49 -18.76 4.95 -4.49
C MET A 49 -18.75 5.54 -3.08
N VAL A 50 -17.66 6.19 -2.67
CA VAL A 50 -17.48 6.72 -1.31
C VAL A 50 -18.60 7.69 -0.89
N PRO A 51 -18.97 8.71 -1.68
CA PRO A 51 -20.09 9.58 -1.33
C PRO A 51 -21.44 8.85 -1.29
N ASP A 52 -21.65 7.88 -2.18
CA ASP A 52 -22.90 7.11 -2.28
C ASP A 52 -23.09 6.19 -1.07
N VAL A 53 -22.02 5.56 -0.59
CA VAL A 53 -22.04 4.68 0.60
C VAL A 53 -22.21 5.50 1.87
N LEU A 54 -21.51 6.63 2.00
CA LEU A 54 -21.58 7.44 3.21
C LEU A 54 -22.81 8.37 3.26
N GLY A 55 -23.53 8.54 2.14
CA GLY A 55 -24.68 9.45 2.06
C GLY A 55 -24.31 10.92 2.26
N GLU A 56 -23.03 11.26 2.19
CA GLU A 56 -22.47 12.59 2.44
C GLU A 56 -21.56 13.01 1.29
N GLY A 57 -21.52 14.31 1.01
CA GLY A 57 -20.61 14.91 0.03
C GLY A 57 -19.17 14.94 0.54
N VAL A 58 -18.57 13.77 0.76
CA VAL A 58 -17.19 13.63 1.23
C VAL A 58 -16.20 13.80 0.08
N ARG A 59 -15.07 14.45 0.37
CA ARG A 59 -13.87 14.47 -0.51
C ARG A 59 -12.89 13.34 -0.16
N ALA A 60 -13.36 12.32 0.55
CA ALA A 60 -12.54 11.21 0.98
C ALA A 60 -12.22 10.30 -0.21
N HIS A 61 -10.96 9.93 -0.35
CA HIS A 61 -10.53 8.90 -1.28
C HIS A 61 -10.49 7.55 -0.57
N PRO A 62 -10.89 6.46 -1.25
CA PRO A 62 -10.73 5.11 -0.71
C PRO A 62 -9.26 4.81 -0.42
N GLU A 63 -9.02 3.80 0.40
CA GLU A 63 -7.67 3.26 0.59
C GLU A 63 -7.24 2.46 -0.63
N ASP A 64 -5.93 2.27 -0.76
CA ASP A 64 -5.34 1.56 -1.91
C ASP A 64 -5.91 0.14 -2.04
N PHE A 65 -6.18 -0.54 -0.91
CA PHE A 65 -6.82 -1.85 -0.85
C PHE A 65 -7.80 -2.02 0.30
N LEU A 66 -8.86 -2.79 0.05
CA LEU A 66 -9.66 -3.46 1.07
C LEU A 66 -9.36 -4.96 1.02
N VAL A 67 -9.02 -5.57 2.16
CA VAL A 67 -8.57 -6.96 2.21
C VAL A 67 -9.14 -7.71 3.40
N ILE A 68 -9.20 -9.04 3.30
CA ILE A 68 -9.35 -9.95 4.44
C ILE A 68 -7.96 -10.51 4.76
N GLY A 69 -7.46 -10.26 5.96
CA GLY A 69 -6.18 -10.77 6.42
C GLY A 69 -6.21 -12.27 6.75
N PRO A 70 -5.04 -12.89 7.00
CA PRO A 70 -4.91 -14.32 7.29
C PRO A 70 -5.62 -14.73 8.60
N ASP A 71 -5.90 -13.79 9.49
CA ASP A 71 -6.68 -13.97 10.71
C ASP A 71 -8.20 -13.75 10.50
N SER A 72 -8.65 -13.74 9.24
CA SER A 72 -10.04 -13.51 8.82
C SER A 72 -10.60 -12.14 9.21
N ARG A 73 -9.74 -11.14 9.39
CA ARG A 73 -10.16 -9.76 9.68
C ARG A 73 -10.25 -8.92 8.43
N LEU A 74 -11.33 -8.15 8.31
CA LEU A 74 -11.45 -7.11 7.30
C LEU A 74 -10.56 -5.92 7.69
N MET A 75 -9.75 -5.43 6.75
CA MET A 75 -8.82 -4.34 6.99
C MET A 75 -8.56 -3.50 5.74
N THR A 76 -8.13 -2.27 5.95
CA THR A 76 -7.66 -1.39 4.88
C THR A 76 -6.15 -1.38 4.81
N VAL A 77 -5.59 -1.42 3.60
CA VAL A 77 -4.14 -1.38 3.39
C VAL A 77 -3.77 -0.22 2.47
N ASN A 78 -2.75 0.54 2.85
CA ASN A 78 -2.17 1.59 2.02
C ASN A 78 -0.75 1.21 1.58
N SER A 79 -0.44 1.34 0.29
CA SER A 79 0.89 1.16 -0.26
C SER A 79 1.67 2.47 -0.25
N LYS A 80 2.92 2.41 0.20
CA LYS A 80 3.86 3.53 0.18
C LYS A 80 5.16 3.12 -0.48
N ALA A 81 5.22 3.29 -1.80
CA ALA A 81 6.45 3.07 -2.56
C ALA A 81 7.45 4.22 -2.45
N SER A 82 8.73 3.86 -2.41
CA SER A 82 9.84 4.80 -2.39
C SER A 82 10.97 4.28 -3.26
N ALA A 83 11.50 5.16 -4.13
CA ALA A 83 12.74 4.96 -4.88
C ALA A 83 13.84 5.95 -4.45
N SER A 84 13.74 6.51 -3.24
CA SER A 84 14.69 7.48 -2.71
C SER A 84 15.57 6.83 -1.63
N PRO A 85 16.90 6.81 -1.79
CA PRO A 85 17.81 6.26 -0.78
C PRO A 85 17.67 6.91 0.62
N ARG A 86 17.16 8.14 0.70
CA ARG A 86 16.96 8.83 2.00
C ARG A 86 15.81 8.22 2.81
N THR A 87 14.83 7.66 2.13
CA THR A 87 13.60 7.09 2.73
C THR A 87 13.65 5.57 2.74
N CYS A 88 14.41 4.98 1.83
CA CYS A 88 14.79 3.57 1.77
C CYS A 88 15.94 3.28 2.73
N ARG A 89 15.64 3.14 4.03
CA ARG A 89 16.64 2.89 5.09
C ARG A 89 16.16 1.80 6.03
N PHE A 90 17.11 1.07 6.59
CA PHE A 90 16.90 0.09 7.64
C PHE A 90 17.14 0.70 9.03
N THR A 91 16.41 0.22 10.02
CA THR A 91 16.65 0.50 11.43
C THR A 91 17.80 -0.36 11.95
N ALA A 92 18.28 -0.11 13.17
CA ALA A 92 19.30 -0.95 13.80
C ALA A 92 18.84 -2.41 13.99
N ASN A 93 17.52 -2.64 14.02
CA ASN A 93 16.92 -3.97 14.20
C ASN A 93 16.68 -4.70 12.87
N GLY A 94 17.03 -4.10 11.73
CA GLY A 94 16.85 -4.71 10.40
C GLY A 94 15.49 -4.45 9.75
N ASP A 95 14.57 -3.75 10.42
CA ASP A 95 13.31 -3.30 9.82
C ASP A 95 13.53 -2.18 8.81
N LEU A 96 12.63 -2.03 7.84
CA LEU A 96 12.49 -0.78 7.11
C LEU A 96 12.06 0.34 8.06
N THR A 97 12.61 1.53 7.85
CA THR A 97 12.13 2.74 8.52
C THR A 97 10.66 2.97 8.23
N THR A 98 9.89 3.43 9.21
CA THR A 98 8.44 3.63 9.03
C THR A 98 8.15 4.61 7.88
N PRO A 99 7.11 4.36 7.08
CA PRO A 99 6.65 5.32 6.09
C PRO A 99 6.13 6.58 6.78
N ARG A 100 6.22 7.72 6.10
CA ARG A 100 5.61 8.97 6.59
C ARG A 100 4.12 8.94 6.30
N LEU A 101 3.33 9.10 7.35
CA LEU A 101 1.89 9.34 7.25
C LEU A 101 1.64 10.85 7.16
N ALA A 102 0.71 11.26 6.30
CA ALA A 102 0.23 12.64 6.33
C ALA A 102 -0.57 12.88 7.63
N HIS A 103 -0.73 14.15 8.01
CA HIS A 103 -1.46 14.50 9.22
C HIS A 103 -2.89 13.92 9.18
N GLY A 104 -3.31 13.29 10.27
CA GLY A 104 -4.60 12.60 10.36
C GLY A 104 -4.60 11.15 9.89
N GLN A 105 -3.65 10.73 9.04
CA GLN A 105 -3.68 9.37 8.44
C GLN A 105 -3.40 8.23 9.43
N GLY A 106 -2.74 8.52 10.55
CA GLY A 106 -2.56 7.54 11.62
C GLY A 106 -3.75 7.46 12.57
N THR A 107 -4.68 8.43 12.57
CA THR A 107 -5.69 8.49 13.64
C THR A 107 -6.74 7.38 13.48
N THR A 108 -7.18 6.78 14.58
CA THR A 108 -8.30 5.83 14.56
C THR A 108 -9.52 6.45 13.92
N ALA A 109 -9.84 7.72 14.22
CA ALA A 109 -10.98 8.40 13.59
C ALA A 109 -10.90 8.39 12.05
N TYR A 110 -9.71 8.59 11.49
CA TYR A 110 -9.51 8.51 10.05
C TYR A 110 -9.60 7.07 9.53
N SER A 111 -8.99 6.10 10.20
CA SER A 111 -9.08 4.68 9.86
C SER A 111 -10.52 4.15 9.96
N THR A 112 -11.30 4.64 10.93
CA THR A 112 -12.71 4.30 11.14
C THR A 112 -13.61 4.96 10.10
N LEU A 113 -13.40 6.25 9.77
CA LEU A 113 -14.11 6.91 8.66
C LEU A 113 -13.83 6.23 7.32
N ARG A 114 -12.63 5.68 7.14
CA ARG A 114 -12.26 4.86 5.98
C ARG A 114 -12.88 3.47 6.03
N GLY A 115 -12.87 2.82 7.20
CA GLY A 115 -13.52 1.52 7.43
C GLY A 115 -15.05 1.57 7.31
N ASN A 116 -15.68 2.73 7.51
CA ASN A 116 -17.11 2.94 7.21
C ASN A 116 -17.46 2.78 5.73
N LEU A 117 -16.46 2.67 4.83
CA LEU A 117 -16.71 2.32 3.44
C LEU A 117 -17.10 0.86 3.25
N VAL A 118 -16.69 -0.06 4.13
CA VAL A 118 -17.32 -1.37 4.36
C VAL A 118 -16.78 -1.91 5.70
N SER A 119 -17.59 -1.90 6.76
CA SER A 119 -17.41 -2.84 7.87
C SER A 119 -18.80 -3.18 8.44
N PRO A 120 -19.29 -4.42 8.26
CA PRO A 120 -20.52 -4.86 8.90
C PRO A 120 -20.34 -5.18 10.41
N LEU A 121 -19.15 -4.92 10.97
CA LEU A 121 -18.81 -5.23 12.35
C LEU A 121 -18.49 -3.97 13.15
N ASP A 122 -19.19 -3.82 14.27
CA ASP A 122 -19.04 -2.71 15.22
C ASP A 122 -17.60 -2.65 15.78
N GLY A 123 -16.89 -1.58 15.44
CA GLY A 123 -15.91 -0.95 16.34
C GLY A 123 -14.43 -1.33 16.23
N ASN A 124 -14.04 -2.37 15.49
CA ASN A 124 -12.61 -2.73 15.33
C ASN A 124 -12.15 -2.52 13.88
N THR A 125 -11.69 -1.32 13.55
CA THR A 125 -11.06 -1.04 12.24
C THR A 125 -9.58 -1.30 12.28
N TYR A 126 -9.13 -2.31 11.54
CA TYR A 126 -7.72 -2.65 11.36
C TYR A 126 -7.17 -1.96 10.12
N ALA A 127 -6.02 -1.31 10.25
CA ALA A 127 -5.38 -0.60 9.15
C ALA A 127 -3.88 -0.92 9.11
N GLN A 128 -3.38 -1.16 7.90
CA GLN A 128 -1.99 -1.45 7.65
C GLN A 128 -1.42 -0.55 6.56
N VAL A 129 -0.10 -0.40 6.59
CA VAL A 129 0.68 0.26 5.55
C VAL A 129 1.76 -0.67 5.07
N VAL A 130 1.83 -0.91 3.76
CA VAL A 130 2.92 -1.64 3.13
C VAL A 130 3.91 -0.64 2.59
N LYS A 131 5.11 -0.58 3.19
CA LYS A 131 6.21 0.18 2.63
C LYS A 131 6.92 -0.66 1.58
N VAL A 132 7.04 -0.12 0.37
CA VAL A 132 7.75 -0.76 -0.75
C VAL A 132 9.05 0.02 -1.03
N ASP A 133 10.18 -0.58 -0.71
CA ASP A 133 11.52 -0.08 -0.97
C ASP A 133 12.02 -0.58 -2.33
N LEU A 134 11.87 0.24 -3.36
CA LEU A 134 12.28 -0.09 -4.73
C LEU A 134 13.79 0.06 -4.96
N VAL A 135 14.55 0.57 -3.98
CA VAL A 135 16.01 0.67 -4.06
C VAL A 135 16.66 -0.64 -3.63
N HIS A 136 16.15 -1.23 -2.55
CA HIS A 136 16.66 -2.49 -1.99
C HIS A 136 15.81 -3.71 -2.33
N LEU A 137 14.71 -3.51 -3.06
CA LEU A 137 13.76 -4.56 -3.44
C LEU A 137 13.24 -5.31 -2.21
N LYS A 138 12.84 -4.52 -1.21
CA LYS A 138 12.23 -5.00 0.03
C LYS A 138 10.85 -4.40 0.24
N ALA A 139 9.97 -5.13 0.93
CA ALA A 139 8.73 -4.59 1.44
C ALA A 139 8.52 -4.94 2.92
N GLN A 140 7.79 -4.12 3.65
CA GLN A 140 7.41 -4.44 5.03
C GLN A 140 6.03 -3.88 5.36
N ILE A 141 5.25 -4.70 6.07
CA ILE A 141 3.93 -4.34 6.56
C ILE A 141 4.07 -3.67 7.93
N PHE A 142 3.32 -2.60 8.12
CA PHE A 142 3.21 -1.90 9.40
C PHE A 142 1.74 -1.84 9.80
N GLU A 143 1.44 -2.19 11.05
CA GLU A 143 0.13 -1.95 11.65
C GLU A 143 0.06 -0.55 12.24
N ILE A 144 -1.12 0.05 12.13
CA ILE A 144 -1.46 1.33 12.76
C ILE A 144 -2.21 1.01 14.06
N ASP A 145 -1.65 1.40 15.21
CA ASP A 145 -2.35 1.26 16.49
C ASP A 145 -3.38 2.39 16.72
N GLU A 146 -4.10 2.32 17.85
CA GLU A 146 -5.16 3.27 18.19
C GLU A 146 -4.69 4.73 18.36
N VAL A 147 -3.39 4.96 18.54
CA VAL A 147 -2.82 6.31 18.63
C VAL A 147 -2.13 6.75 17.34
N GLY A 148 -2.21 5.92 16.30
CA GLY A 148 -1.64 6.16 14.99
C GLY A 148 -0.15 5.94 14.87
N LYS A 149 0.43 5.22 15.82
CA LYS A 149 1.82 4.79 15.76
C LYS A 149 1.91 3.54 14.89
N LEU A 150 2.95 3.52 14.06
CA LEU A 150 3.28 2.40 13.20
C LEU A 150 4.21 1.42 13.92
N SER A 151 3.84 0.15 13.91
CA SER A 151 4.70 -0.97 14.31
C SER A 151 4.86 -1.95 13.17
N ALA A 152 6.10 -2.37 12.91
CA ALA A 152 6.38 -3.41 11.92
C ALA A 152 5.66 -4.71 12.30
N VAL A 153 5.10 -5.38 11.30
CA VAL A 153 4.54 -6.72 11.39
C VAL A 153 5.61 -7.72 10.96
N GLY A 154 5.80 -8.77 11.76
CA GLY A 154 6.86 -9.76 11.53
C GLY A 154 8.25 -9.26 11.96
N THR A 155 9.27 -10.07 11.69
CA THR A 155 10.64 -9.84 12.19
C THR A 155 11.63 -9.36 11.12
N THR A 156 11.29 -9.48 9.83
CA THR A 156 12.18 -9.08 8.73
C THR A 156 11.39 -8.60 7.51
N PRO A 157 11.90 -7.59 6.76
CA PRO A 157 11.34 -7.20 5.47
C PRO A 157 11.37 -8.31 4.42
N TYR A 158 10.32 -8.39 3.61
CA TYR A 158 10.14 -9.34 2.51
C TYR A 158 10.98 -8.97 1.29
N ASP A 159 11.58 -9.97 0.64
CA ASP A 159 12.19 -9.82 -0.70
C ASP A 159 11.10 -9.74 -1.77
N ILE A 160 11.15 -8.70 -2.61
CA ILE A 160 10.13 -8.43 -3.64
C ILE A 160 10.71 -8.37 -5.04
N ASP A 161 11.97 -8.78 -5.25
CA ASP A 161 12.63 -8.75 -6.56
C ASP A 161 11.80 -9.45 -7.64
N HIS A 162 11.32 -10.65 -7.33
CA HIS A 162 10.51 -11.47 -8.23
C HIS A 162 9.17 -10.79 -8.56
N LEU A 163 8.47 -10.24 -7.56
CA LEU A 163 7.22 -9.51 -7.77
C LEU A 163 7.41 -8.30 -8.67
N VAL A 164 8.50 -7.54 -8.47
CA VAL A 164 8.80 -6.38 -9.32
C VAL A 164 9.08 -6.82 -10.76
N VAL A 165 9.86 -7.89 -10.95
CA VAL A 165 10.15 -8.44 -12.28
C VAL A 165 8.86 -8.84 -12.99
N ASP A 166 7.97 -9.56 -12.30
CA ASP A 166 6.71 -10.03 -12.87
C ASP A 166 5.81 -8.85 -13.28
N VAL A 167 5.68 -7.83 -12.44
CA VAL A 167 4.91 -6.61 -12.75
C VAL A 167 5.48 -5.89 -13.97
N LEU A 168 6.80 -5.72 -14.05
CA LEU A 168 7.44 -5.03 -15.18
C LEU A 168 7.37 -5.83 -16.49
N ALA A 169 7.29 -7.16 -16.40
CA ALA A 169 7.09 -8.05 -17.54
C ALA A 169 5.65 -7.97 -18.07
N GLU A 170 4.67 -7.91 -17.17
CA GLU A 170 3.25 -7.73 -17.50
C GLU A 170 2.96 -6.33 -18.08
N HIS A 171 3.62 -5.30 -17.55
CA HIS A 171 3.48 -3.90 -17.98
C HIS A 171 4.81 -3.35 -18.52
N PRO A 172 5.21 -3.73 -19.76
CA PRO A 172 6.51 -3.37 -20.31
C PRO A 172 6.58 -1.93 -20.84
N ALA A 173 5.45 -1.30 -21.15
CA ALA A 173 5.39 0.01 -21.78
C ALA A 173 4.86 1.11 -20.85
N ASP A 174 3.95 0.77 -19.97
CA ASP A 174 3.26 1.65 -19.03
C ASP A 174 3.28 1.06 -17.61
N MET A 175 2.66 1.75 -16.66
CA MET A 175 2.50 1.28 -15.29
C MET A 175 1.10 1.66 -14.80
N PRO A 176 0.08 0.84 -15.13
CA PRO A 176 -1.32 1.12 -14.77
C PRO A 176 -1.57 0.90 -13.27
N PRO A 177 -2.62 1.50 -12.71
CA PRO A 177 -3.08 1.18 -11.34
C PRO A 177 -3.48 -0.30 -11.22
N PRO A 178 -3.46 -0.89 -10.02
CA PRO A 178 -3.90 -2.27 -9.81
C PRO A 178 -5.41 -2.42 -10.00
N SER A 179 -5.84 -3.58 -10.49
CA SER A 179 -7.26 -3.94 -10.58
C SER A 179 -7.47 -5.38 -10.13
N VAL A 180 -8.46 -5.62 -9.28
CA VAL A 180 -8.88 -6.98 -8.91
C VAL A 180 -9.76 -7.51 -10.05
N ARG A 181 -9.20 -8.31 -10.95
CA ARG A 181 -9.97 -8.99 -12.01
C ARG A 181 -10.33 -10.41 -11.61
#